data_AF-A0A3R6THX2-F1
#
_entry.id   AF-A0A3R6THX2-F1
#
_cell.length_a   1.000
_cell.length_b   1.000
_cell.length_c   1.000
_cell.angle_alpha   90.00
_cell.angle_beta   90.00
_cell.angle_gamma   90.00
#
_symmetry.space_group_name_H-M   'P 1'
#
loop_
_entity.id
_entity.type
_entity.pdbx_description
1 polymer ?
#
loop_
_entity_poly.entity_id
_entity_poly.type
_entity_poly.pdbx_seq_one_letter_code
_entity_poly.pdbx_strand_id
1 'polypeptide(L)'
;MDKLERMPFKAQKQLFEKLEKIAGVANLTREERQEYDEALKVYRDCKNIVDYAEEKGEIRGEIKGEIKGIKRTAKKMKETGSSLEYIMECTGLSEEDIRNL
;
A
#
# COMPACT_ATOMS: atom_id res chain seq x y z
N MET A 1 8.64 -34.14 37.58
CA MET A 1 7.30 -34.21 36.95
C MET A 1 6.18 -33.60 37.81
N ASP A 2 6.44 -33.24 39.07
CA ASP A 2 5.40 -32.95 40.06
C ASP A 2 4.85 -31.49 40.08
N LYS A 3 5.43 -30.57 39.31
CA LYS A 3 4.99 -29.15 39.27
C LYS A 3 3.99 -28.83 38.16
N LEU A 4 4.04 -29.58 37.05
CA LEU A 4 3.16 -29.34 35.91
C LEU A 4 1.74 -29.81 36.24
N GLU A 5 1.61 -31.03 36.75
CA GLU A 5 0.34 -31.69 37.09
C GLU A 5 -0.46 -30.98 38.19
N ARG A 6 0.22 -30.19 39.05
CA ARG A 6 -0.41 -29.41 40.13
C ARG A 6 -0.90 -28.02 39.70
N MET A 7 -0.60 -27.59 38.47
CA MET A 7 -1.07 -26.29 37.97
C MET A 7 -2.52 -26.37 37.48
N PRO A 8 -3.32 -25.30 37.63
CA PRO A 8 -4.66 -25.24 37.05
C PRO A 8 -4.60 -25.46 35.54
N PHE A 9 -5.55 -26.20 34.98
CA PHE A 9 -5.60 -26.56 33.55
C PHE A 9 -5.44 -25.36 32.61
N LYS A 10 -6.01 -24.20 32.99
CA LYS A 10 -5.89 -22.94 32.24
C LYS A 10 -4.45 -22.41 32.17
N ALA A 11 -3.67 -22.56 33.25
CA ALA A 11 -2.28 -22.15 33.31
C ALA A 11 -1.36 -23.14 32.57
N GLN A 12 -1.65 -24.45 32.65
CA GLN A 12 -0.97 -25.46 31.85
C GLN A 12 -1.17 -25.18 30.35
N LYS A 13 -2.41 -24.94 29.91
CA LYS A 13 -2.72 -24.66 28.50
C LYS A 13 -1.95 -23.44 27.98
N GLN A 14 -1.93 -22.33 28.74
CA GLN A 14 -1.17 -21.13 28.36
C GLN A 14 0.35 -21.36 28.32
N LEU A 15 0.87 -22.24 29.18
CA LEU A 15 2.28 -22.63 29.15
C LEU A 15 2.60 -23.47 27.91
N PHE A 16 1.73 -24.41 27.55
CA PHE A 16 1.86 -25.22 26.32
C PHE A 16 1.76 -24.36 25.05
N GLU A 17 0.78 -23.45 24.95
CA GLU A 17 0.67 -22.53 23.81
C GLU A 17 1.88 -21.61 23.66
N LYS A 18 2.49 -21.17 24.77
CA LYS A 18 3.74 -20.41 24.74
C LYS A 18 4.93 -21.26 24.32
N LEU A 19 5.03 -22.49 24.81
CA LEU A 19 6.08 -23.44 24.42
C LEU A 19 5.97 -23.82 22.94
N GLU A 20 4.76 -24.01 22.42
CA GLU A 20 4.48 -24.30 21.01
C GLU A 20 4.92 -23.14 20.09
N LYS A 21 4.66 -21.90 20.48
CA LYS A 21 5.15 -20.70 19.77
C LYS A 21 6.67 -20.53 19.82
N ILE A 22 7.30 -20.82 20.96
CA ILE A 22 8.75 -20.76 21.12
C ILE A 22 9.43 -21.89 20.33
N ALA A 23 8.82 -23.08 20.31
CA ALA A 23 9.31 -24.24 19.57
C ALA A 23 9.17 -24.06 18.05
N GLY A 24 8.09 -23.45 17.54
CA GLY A 24 7.83 -23.37 16.10
C GLY A 24 8.92 -22.65 15.27
N VAL A 25 9.67 -21.72 15.86
CA VAL A 25 10.78 -21.01 15.18
C VAL A 25 12.16 -21.52 15.60
N ALA A 26 12.29 -22.07 16.83
CA ALA A 26 13.55 -22.57 17.36
C ALA A 26 13.82 -24.05 17.04
N ASN A 27 12.80 -24.85 16.73
CA ASN A 27 12.92 -26.27 16.36
C ASN A 27 13.02 -26.50 14.84
N LEU A 28 13.01 -25.46 14.02
CA LEU A 28 13.27 -25.64 12.58
C LEU A 28 14.66 -26.24 12.43
N THR A 29 14.74 -27.36 11.71
CA THR A 29 16.01 -27.88 11.21
C THR A 29 16.67 -26.83 10.32
N ARG A 30 17.97 -26.97 10.09
CA ARG A 30 18.71 -26.04 9.23
C ARG A 30 18.06 -25.91 7.84
N GLU A 31 17.55 -27.02 7.30
CA GLU A 31 16.88 -27.10 6.01
C GLU A 31 15.52 -26.37 6.05
N GLU A 32 14.65 -26.70 7.01
CA GLU A 32 13.35 -26.03 7.15
C GLU A 32 13.48 -24.52 7.41
N ARG A 33 14.55 -24.11 8.11
CA ARG A 33 14.84 -22.69 8.33
C ARG A 33 15.31 -21.99 7.05
N GLN A 34 16.09 -22.67 6.21
CA GLN A 34 16.48 -22.14 4.90
C GLN A 34 15.27 -21.99 3.99
N GLU A 35 14.39 -23.00 3.91
CA GLU A 35 13.14 -22.93 3.15
C GLU A 35 12.23 -21.81 3.65
N TYR A 36 12.12 -21.65 4.97
CA TYR A 36 11.36 -20.55 5.57
C TYR A 36 11.94 -19.18 5.20
N ASP A 37 13.26 -19.00 5.30
CA ASP A 37 13.91 -17.73 4.96
C ASP A 37 13.79 -17.41 3.46
N GLU A 38 13.85 -18.42 2.59
CA GLU A 38 13.62 -18.28 1.15
C GLU A 38 12.17 -17.88 0.85
N ALA A 39 11.19 -18.56 1.45
CA ALA A 39 9.78 -18.21 1.32
C ALA A 39 9.48 -16.79 1.84
N LEU A 40 10.11 -16.41 2.96
CA LEU A 40 9.99 -15.08 3.54
C LEU A 40 10.60 -14.01 2.63
N LYS A 41 11.71 -14.30 1.96
CA LYS A 41 12.30 -13.41 0.96
C LYS A 41 11.35 -13.20 -0.21
N VAL A 42 10.82 -14.28 -0.79
CA VAL A 42 9.85 -14.19 -1.90
C VAL A 42 8.62 -13.39 -1.48
N TYR A 43 8.07 -13.66 -0.30
CA TYR A 43 6.93 -12.90 0.23
C TYR A 43 7.23 -11.40 0.36
N ARG A 44 8.40 -11.04 0.90
CA ARG A 44 8.83 -9.64 1.03
C ARG A 44 9.00 -8.96 -0.32
N ASP A 45 9.63 -9.65 -1.28
CA ASP A 45 9.83 -9.12 -2.63
C ASP A 45 8.48 -8.89 -3.32
N CYS A 46 7.57 -9.86 -3.25
CA CYS A 46 6.20 -9.71 -3.77
C CYS A 46 5.46 -8.55 -3.11
N LYS A 47 5.51 -8.45 -1.78
CA LYS A 47 4.85 -7.37 -1.05
C LYS A 47 5.40 -6.00 -1.48
N ASN A 48 6.72 -5.85 -1.54
CA ASN A 48 7.35 -4.60 -1.96
C ASN A 48 6.95 -4.21 -3.39
N ILE A 49 6.82 -5.18 -4.31
CA ILE A 49 6.37 -4.93 -5.68
C ILE A 49 4.93 -4.41 -5.70
N VAL A 50 4.04 -5.02 -4.92
CA VAL A 50 2.63 -4.61 -4.82
C VAL A 50 2.52 -3.22 -4.19
N ASP A 51 3.14 -3.01 -3.03
CA ASP A 51 3.13 -1.73 -2.31
C ASP A 51 3.65 -0.60 -3.22
N TYR A 52 4.76 -0.83 -3.94
CA TYR A 52 5.30 0.15 -4.89
C TYR A 52 4.35 0.41 -6.08
N ALA A 53 3.67 -0.62 -6.59
CA ALA A 53 2.73 -0.47 -7.69
C ALA A 53 1.48 0.31 -7.27
N GLU A 54 0.98 0.08 -6.06
CA GLU A 54 -0.15 0.82 -5.47
C GLU A 54 0.21 2.28 -5.25
N GLU A 55 1.32 2.58 -4.56
CA GLU A 55 1.79 3.95 -4.31
C GLU A 55 1.96 4.73 -5.63
N LYS A 56 2.63 4.11 -6.61
CA LYS A 56 2.80 4.72 -7.93
C LYS A 56 1.48 4.89 -8.68
N GLY A 57 0.54 3.97 -8.46
CA GLY A 57 -0.81 4.02 -9.01
C GLY A 57 -1.59 5.21 -8.46
N GLU A 58 -1.56 5.42 -7.15
CA GLU A 58 -2.20 6.54 -6.46
C GLU A 58 -1.64 7.89 -6.93
N ILE A 59 -0.31 8.06 -6.90
CA ILE A 59 0.35 9.31 -7.35
C ILE A 59 -0.02 9.61 -8.80
N ARG A 60 0.04 8.60 -9.70
CA ARG A 60 -0.36 8.78 -11.10
C ARG A 60 -1.84 9.10 -11.24
N GLY A 61 -2.67 8.50 -10.40
CA GLY A 61 -4.12 8.72 -10.36
C GLY A 61 -4.46 10.15 -9.96
N GLU A 62 -3.82 10.65 -8.91
CA GLU A 62 -3.98 12.01 -8.40
C GLU A 62 -3.57 13.05 -9.44
N ILE A 63 -2.35 12.96 -9.98
CA ILE A 63 -1.85 13.88 -11.02
C ILE A 63 -2.76 13.86 -12.26
N LYS A 64 -3.15 12.66 -12.74
CA LYS A 64 -4.06 12.56 -13.88
C LYS A 64 -5.44 13.12 -13.56
N GLY A 65 -5.93 12.93 -12.35
CA GLY A 65 -7.22 13.43 -11.88
C GLY A 65 -7.23 14.95 -11.85
N GLU A 66 -6.20 15.56 -11.28
CA GLU A 66 -6.00 17.00 -11.21
C GLU A 66 -5.96 17.62 -12.61
N ILE A 67 -5.09 17.12 -13.50
CA ILE A 67 -4.98 17.63 -14.88
C ILE A 67 -6.31 17.50 -15.62
N LYS A 68 -7.02 16.36 -15.49
CA LYS A 68 -8.34 16.17 -16.11
C LYS A 68 -9.38 17.12 -15.53
N GLY A 69 -9.33 17.39 -14.23
CA GLY A 69 -10.19 18.35 -13.55
C GLY A 69 -9.99 19.76 -14.08
N ILE A 70 -8.73 20.22 -14.12
CA ILE A 70 -8.34 21.53 -14.66
C ILE A 70 -8.84 21.68 -16.11
N LYS A 71 -8.55 20.70 -16.98
CA LYS A 71 -8.99 20.74 -18.38
C LYS A 71 -10.52 20.75 -18.53
N ARG A 72 -11.25 19.97 -17.71
CA ARG A 72 -12.72 19.97 -17.73
C ARG A 72 -13.29 21.32 -17.32
N THR A 73 -12.72 21.95 -16.29
CA THR A 73 -13.14 23.27 -15.81
C THR A 73 -12.84 24.33 -16.86
N ALA A 74 -11.62 24.35 -17.41
CA ALA A 74 -11.21 25.26 -18.48
C ALA A 74 -12.13 25.16 -19.71
N LYS A 75 -12.48 23.94 -20.13
CA LYS A 75 -13.41 23.72 -21.24
C LYS A 75 -14.79 24.33 -20.96
N LYS A 76 -15.34 24.10 -19.77
CA LYS A 76 -16.63 24.69 -19.37
C LYS A 76 -16.56 26.21 -19.32
N MET A 77 -15.48 26.79 -18.78
CA MET A 77 -15.29 28.24 -18.74
C MET A 77 -15.31 28.84 -20.16
N LYS A 78 -14.60 28.20 -21.10
CA LYS A 78 -14.59 28.57 -22.51
C LYS A 78 -15.99 28.49 -23.13
N GLU A 79 -16.73 27.41 -22.88
CA GLU A 79 -18.12 27.23 -23.34
C GLU A 79 -19.07 28.30 -22.77
N THR A 80 -18.85 28.74 -21.52
CA THR A 80 -19.64 29.82 -20.89
C THR A 80 -19.21 31.24 -21.30
N GLY A 81 -18.22 31.38 -22.18
CA GLY A 81 -17.77 32.67 -22.70
C GLY A 81 -16.81 33.44 -21.79
N SER A 82 -16.13 32.76 -20.87
CA SER A 82 -15.04 33.38 -20.10
C SER A 82 -13.88 33.79 -21.03
N SER A 83 -13.18 34.88 -20.72
CA SER A 83 -12.03 35.33 -21.53
C SER A 83 -10.85 34.37 -21.42
N LEU A 84 -10.00 34.34 -22.45
CA LEU A 84 -8.80 33.49 -22.45
C LEU A 84 -7.88 33.83 -21.27
N GLU A 85 -7.69 35.12 -20.99
CA GLU A 85 -6.84 35.58 -19.89
C GLU A 85 -7.34 35.08 -18.53
N TYR A 86 -8.66 35.13 -18.31
CA TYR A 86 -9.27 34.67 -17.06
C TYR A 86 -9.15 33.15 -16.88
N ILE A 87 -9.32 32.39 -17.97
CA ILE A 87 -9.15 30.93 -17.93
C ILE A 87 -7.68 30.60 -17.63
N MET A 88 -6.72 31.28 -18.25
CA MET A 88 -5.29 31.10 -17.97
C MET A 88 -4.97 31.37 -16.51
N GLU A 89 -5.47 32.48 -15.96
CA GLU A 89 -5.27 32.85 -14.55
C GLU A 89 -5.84 31.80 -13.59
N CYS A 90 -7.05 31.30 -13.86
CA CYS A 90 -7.72 30.34 -12.99
C CYS A 90 -7.14 28.91 -13.07
N THR A 91 -6.61 28.51 -14.24
CA THR A 91 -6.29 27.11 -14.54
C THR A 91 -4.79 26.86 -14.68
N GLY A 92 -3.97 27.90 -14.82
CA GLY A 92 -2.54 27.82 -15.09
C GLY A 92 -2.19 27.23 -16.46
N LEU A 93 -3.18 26.99 -17.33
CA LEU A 93 -2.97 26.46 -18.67
C LEU A 93 -2.40 27.54 -19.60
N SER A 94 -1.61 27.11 -20.58
CA SER A 94 -1.16 28.00 -21.65
C SER A 94 -2.33 28.40 -22.56
N GLU A 95 -2.17 29.52 -23.26
CA GLU A 95 -3.16 29.96 -24.24
C GLU A 95 -3.36 28.90 -25.34
N GLU A 96 -2.28 28.25 -25.77
CA GLU A 96 -2.32 27.16 -26.75
C GLU A 96 -3.13 25.97 -26.25
N ASP A 97 -2.90 25.53 -25.01
CA ASP A 97 -3.68 24.46 -24.40
C ASP A 97 -5.17 24.79 -24.37
N ILE A 98 -5.53 26.01 -23.96
CA ILE A 98 -6.94 26.44 -23.87
C ILE A 98 -7.57 26.57 -25.26
N ARG A 99 -6.83 27.05 -26.27
CA ARG A 99 -7.31 27.09 -27.65
C ARG A 99 -7.60 25.68 -28.19
N ASN A 100 -6.81 24.69 -27.77
CA ASN A 100 -6.94 23.29 -28.15
C ASN A 100 -7.94 22.46 -27.31
N LEU A 101 -8.55 23.03 -26.25
CA LEU A 101 -9.64 22.41 -25.46
C LEU A 101 -11.01 22.50 -26.14
#